data_AF-A0A8T4WZY3-F1
#
_entry.id   AF-A0A8T4WZY3-F1
#
_cell.length_a   1.000
_cell.length_b   1.000
_cell.length_c   1.000
_cell.angle_alpha   90.00
_cell.angle_beta   90.00
_cell.angle_gamma   90.00
#
_symmetry.space_group_name_H-M   'P 1'
#
loop_
_entity.id
_entity.type
_entity.pdbx_description
1 polymer ?
#
loop_
_entity_poly.entity_id
_entity_poly.type
_entity_poly.pdbx_seq_one_letter_code
_entity_poly.pdbx_strand_id
1 'polypeptide(L)'
;LKNIAKEGDRLFTRASKRNFETVRSVRDDVKFHEEAGIIAVGEIELDVEGDVAIVTGGSSDVPIAEEAAVTLEELGYSVERLYDVGVAGIHRLLPNLQELRESDVVIVAAGMDGTLPGIVSGMIGTPVVGIPTSVGYGTAREGRSALETMLNSCATGLAVVNIDNGYGAAAFVHHILKDD
;
A
#
# COMPACT_ATOMS: atom_id res chain seq x y z
N LEU A 1 9.25 -19.36 -8.83
CA LEU A 1 8.00 -20.15 -8.85
C LEU A 1 8.19 -21.66 -8.80
N LYS A 2 9.39 -22.27 -8.92
CA LYS A 2 9.55 -23.75 -8.98
C LYS A 2 9.11 -24.56 -7.73
N ASN A 3 8.62 -23.90 -6.69
CA ASN A 3 7.92 -24.49 -5.55
C ASN A 3 6.60 -23.71 -5.39
N ILE A 4 5.66 -23.91 -6.32
CA ILE A 4 4.40 -23.14 -6.39
C ILE A 4 3.57 -23.49 -5.17
N ALA A 5 3.40 -22.50 -4.29
CA ALA A 5 2.61 -22.51 -3.06
C ALA A 5 2.89 -23.71 -2.13
N LYS A 6 3.47 -23.47 -0.96
CA LYS A 6 3.15 -24.39 0.15
C LYS A 6 1.63 -24.32 0.36
N GLU A 7 1.00 -25.40 0.83
CA GLU A 7 -0.39 -25.33 1.32
C GLU A 7 -0.52 -24.11 2.25
N GLY A 8 -1.24 -23.07 1.79
CA GLY A 8 -1.40 -21.80 2.51
C GLY A 8 -0.87 -20.54 1.80
N ASP A 9 0.05 -20.63 0.84
CA ASP A 9 0.58 -19.43 0.14
C ASP A 9 -0.37 -19.01 -1.02
N ARG A 10 -0.98 -17.83 -0.91
CA ARG A 10 -2.05 -17.38 -1.83
C ARG A 10 -1.73 -16.11 -2.62
N LEU A 11 -0.96 -15.19 -2.04
CA LEU A 11 -0.55 -13.95 -2.72
C LEU A 11 0.91 -14.04 -3.13
N PHE A 12 1.18 -13.76 -4.40
CA PHE A 12 2.54 -13.66 -4.95
C PHE A 12 2.77 -12.24 -5.42
N THR A 13 3.60 -11.49 -4.71
CA THR A 13 3.91 -10.09 -5.00
C THR A 13 5.08 -9.96 -5.99
N ARG A 14 5.28 -8.74 -6.53
CA ARG A 14 6.30 -8.42 -7.54
C ARG A 14 6.27 -9.39 -8.73
N ALA A 15 5.08 -9.82 -9.10
CA ALA A 15 4.82 -10.79 -10.14
C ALA A 15 4.70 -10.13 -11.52
N SER A 16 5.29 -10.79 -12.52
CA SER A 16 5.15 -10.40 -13.92
C SER A 16 4.03 -11.17 -14.62
N LYS A 17 3.60 -10.69 -15.79
CA LYS A 17 2.69 -11.43 -16.68
C LYS A 17 3.20 -12.85 -17.01
N ARG A 18 4.51 -13.01 -17.17
CA ARG A 18 5.14 -14.33 -17.36
C ARG A 18 4.97 -15.22 -16.13
N ASN A 19 5.05 -14.66 -14.93
CA ASN A 19 4.75 -15.40 -13.70
C ASN A 19 3.30 -15.87 -13.70
N PHE A 20 2.36 -14.99 -14.05
CA PHE A 20 0.94 -15.30 -14.12
C PHE A 20 0.64 -16.44 -15.10
N GLU A 21 1.15 -16.35 -16.33
CA GLU A 21 0.98 -17.41 -17.34
C GLU A 21 1.52 -18.76 -16.85
N THR A 22 2.62 -18.74 -16.09
CA THR A 22 3.18 -19.95 -15.50
C THR A 22 2.24 -20.54 -14.45
N VAL A 23 1.70 -19.74 -13.53
CA VAL A 23 0.77 -20.22 -12.48
C VAL A 23 -0.56 -20.67 -13.10
N ARG A 24 -1.08 -19.93 -14.08
CA ARG A 24 -2.32 -20.25 -14.80
C ARG A 24 -2.25 -21.57 -15.57
N SER A 25 -1.07 -22.01 -15.99
CA SER A 25 -0.92 -23.31 -16.66
C SER A 25 -1.09 -24.52 -15.73
N VAL A 26 -1.13 -24.31 -14.41
CA VAL A 26 -1.28 -25.37 -13.41
C VAL A 26 -2.48 -25.17 -12.47
N ARG A 27 -3.05 -23.97 -12.38
CA ARG A 27 -4.22 -23.62 -11.56
C ARG A 27 -5.16 -22.70 -12.34
N ASP A 28 -6.46 -22.99 -12.26
CA ASP A 28 -7.49 -22.22 -12.94
C ASP A 28 -8.06 -21.08 -12.08
N ASP A 29 -7.94 -21.18 -10.75
CA ASP A 29 -8.44 -20.23 -9.77
C ASP A 29 -7.48 -19.05 -9.51
N VAL A 30 -6.91 -18.49 -10.58
CA VAL A 30 -5.85 -17.46 -10.50
C VAL A 30 -6.34 -16.10 -11.00
N LYS A 31 -6.00 -15.04 -10.27
CA LYS A 31 -6.24 -13.65 -10.66
C LYS A 31 -4.91 -12.90 -10.74
N PHE A 32 -4.74 -12.07 -11.77
CA PHE A 32 -3.56 -11.22 -11.92
C PHE A 32 -3.96 -9.76 -11.82
N HIS A 33 -3.40 -9.11 -10.82
CA HIS A 33 -3.49 -7.68 -10.57
C HIS A 33 -2.23 -7.03 -11.13
N GLU A 34 -2.29 -6.64 -12.40
CA GLU A 34 -1.10 -6.20 -13.15
C GLU A 34 -0.45 -4.95 -12.55
N GLU A 35 -1.25 -3.96 -12.14
CA GLU A 35 -0.75 -2.72 -11.57
C GLU A 35 -0.10 -2.92 -10.19
N ALA A 36 -0.69 -3.79 -9.35
CA ALA A 36 -0.16 -4.19 -8.06
C ALA A 36 1.05 -5.15 -8.16
N GLY A 37 1.27 -5.77 -9.33
CA GLY A 37 2.21 -6.88 -9.48
C GLY A 37 1.85 -8.07 -8.58
N ILE A 38 0.56 -8.37 -8.39
CA ILE A 38 0.10 -9.45 -7.52
C ILE A 38 -0.58 -10.55 -8.34
N ILE A 39 -0.21 -11.81 -8.07
CA ILE A 39 -1.01 -12.97 -8.46
C ILE A 39 -1.72 -13.49 -7.23
N ALA A 40 -3.05 -13.57 -7.30
CA ALA A 40 -3.90 -14.10 -6.24
C ALA A 40 -4.43 -15.51 -6.57
N VAL A 41 -4.26 -16.35 -5.55
CA VAL A 41 -4.47 -17.78 -5.36
C VAL A 41 -5.83 -18.25 -4.83
N GLY A 42 -6.90 -18.41 -5.62
CA GLY A 42 -8.25 -18.78 -5.16
C GLY A 42 -8.94 -17.67 -4.34
N GLU A 43 -10.08 -17.95 -3.69
CA GLU A 43 -10.79 -16.97 -2.82
C GLU A 43 -10.61 -17.18 -1.30
N ILE A 44 -10.40 -16.09 -0.56
CA ILE A 44 -10.39 -16.05 0.91
C ILE A 44 -11.71 -15.39 1.34
N GLU A 45 -12.43 -16.04 2.25
CA GLU A 45 -13.47 -15.38 3.06
C GLU A 45 -12.90 -15.28 4.48
N LEU A 46 -12.25 -14.15 4.77
CA LEU A 46 -11.94 -13.79 6.15
C LEU A 46 -13.09 -12.92 6.65
N ASP A 47 -13.58 -13.26 7.83
CA ASP A 47 -14.53 -12.43 8.57
C ASP A 47 -13.71 -11.31 9.24
N VAL A 48 -13.39 -10.28 8.47
CA VAL A 48 -12.69 -9.08 8.93
C VAL A 48 -13.52 -7.86 8.61
N GLU A 49 -13.48 -6.88 9.51
CA GLU A 49 -14.08 -5.56 9.32
C GLU A 49 -12.96 -4.50 9.33
N GLY A 50 -13.18 -3.40 8.63
CA GLY A 50 -12.29 -2.25 8.64
C GLY A 50 -12.18 -1.54 7.30
N ASP A 51 -12.15 -0.21 7.36
CA ASP A 51 -12.01 0.70 6.24
C ASP A 51 -10.58 1.25 6.17
N VAL A 52 -9.89 1.01 5.05
CA VAL A 52 -8.51 1.47 4.83
C VAL A 52 -8.45 2.43 3.66
N ALA A 53 -7.91 3.63 3.88
CA ALA A 53 -7.62 4.56 2.80
C ALA A 53 -6.18 4.40 2.30
N ILE A 54 -6.00 4.36 0.98
CA ILE A 54 -4.72 4.30 0.29
C ILE A 54 -4.48 5.61 -0.44
N VAL A 55 -3.38 6.28 -0.13
CA VAL A 55 -3.07 7.61 -0.62
C VAL A 55 -1.75 7.62 -1.37
N THR A 56 -1.67 8.29 -2.53
CA THR A 56 -0.40 8.46 -3.26
C THR A 56 0.01 9.90 -3.46
N GLY A 57 1.33 10.14 -3.43
CA GLY A 57 1.92 11.42 -3.79
C GLY A 57 1.79 11.73 -5.28
N GLY A 58 2.00 10.74 -6.13
CA GLY A 58 1.82 10.87 -7.58
C GLY A 58 1.51 9.54 -8.25
N SER A 59 1.22 9.59 -9.55
CA SER A 59 0.93 8.40 -10.35
C SER A 59 2.07 7.36 -10.34
N SER A 60 3.32 7.80 -10.18
CA SER A 60 4.47 6.90 -10.09
C SER A 60 4.45 6.02 -8.84
N ASP A 61 3.79 6.45 -7.76
CA ASP A 61 3.68 5.69 -6.51
C ASP A 61 2.57 4.61 -6.58
N VAL A 62 1.69 4.68 -7.59
CA VAL A 62 0.49 3.84 -7.71
C VAL A 62 0.80 2.34 -7.70
N PRO A 63 1.82 1.81 -8.39
CA PRO A 63 2.10 0.37 -8.34
C PRO A 63 2.39 -0.16 -6.93
N ILE A 64 3.07 0.64 -6.09
CA ILE A 64 3.37 0.28 -4.70
C ILE A 64 2.14 0.42 -3.82
N ALA A 65 1.30 1.43 -4.09
CA ALA A 65 0.03 1.62 -3.39
C ALA A 65 -0.99 0.52 -3.73
N GLU A 66 -1.08 0.11 -4.98
CA GLU A 66 -1.91 -1.00 -5.44
C GLU A 66 -1.44 -2.34 -4.86
N GLU A 67 -0.14 -2.55 -4.66
CA GLU A 67 0.36 -3.72 -3.93
C GLU A 67 -0.24 -3.80 -2.52
N ALA A 68 -0.34 -2.67 -1.81
CA ALA A 68 -1.00 -2.62 -0.50
C ALA A 68 -2.52 -2.78 -0.60
N ALA A 69 -3.16 -2.04 -1.51
CA ALA A 69 -4.61 -2.03 -1.69
C ALA A 69 -5.15 -3.41 -2.02
N VAL A 70 -4.60 -4.05 -3.05
CA VAL A 70 -5.00 -5.39 -3.48
C VAL A 70 -4.72 -6.43 -2.39
N THR A 71 -3.60 -6.31 -1.67
CA THR A 71 -3.33 -7.24 -0.56
C THR A 71 -4.42 -7.17 0.51
N LEU A 72 -4.90 -5.97 0.86
CA LEU A 72 -5.97 -5.78 1.85
C LEU A 72 -7.35 -6.22 1.32
N GLU A 73 -7.66 -5.94 0.06
CA GLU A 73 -8.91 -6.38 -0.57
C GLU A 73 -8.99 -7.91 -0.65
N GLU A 74 -7.88 -8.58 -1.01
CA GLU A 74 -7.81 -10.04 -1.04
C GLU A 74 -7.83 -10.66 0.38
N LEU A 75 -7.63 -9.85 1.42
CA LEU A 75 -7.84 -10.22 2.83
C LEU A 75 -9.25 -9.89 3.34
N GLY A 76 -10.09 -9.21 2.55
CA GLY A 76 -11.49 -8.91 2.89
C GLY A 76 -11.77 -7.49 3.39
N TYR A 77 -10.78 -6.62 3.47
CA TYR A 77 -10.99 -5.23 3.92
C TYR A 77 -11.63 -4.34 2.86
N SER A 78 -12.35 -3.32 3.32
CA SER A 78 -12.83 -2.21 2.48
C SER A 78 -11.68 -1.25 2.21
N VAL A 79 -11.40 -0.98 0.94
CA VAL A 79 -10.24 -0.17 0.54
C VAL A 79 -10.65 0.96 -0.38
N GLU A 80 -10.33 2.17 0.04
CA GLU A 80 -10.56 3.38 -0.72
C GLU A 80 -9.24 3.95 -1.25
N ARG A 81 -9.25 4.55 -2.44
CA ARG A 81 -8.04 4.97 -3.16
C ARG A 81 -8.09 6.45 -3.50
N LEU A 82 -7.13 7.21 -2.99
CA LEU A 82 -6.94 8.62 -3.29
C LEU A 82 -5.57 8.85 -3.93
N TYR A 83 -5.57 8.97 -5.26
CA TYR A 83 -4.34 9.10 -6.04
C TYR A 83 -3.98 10.53 -6.42
N ASP A 84 -2.68 10.76 -6.62
CA ASP A 84 -2.11 12.03 -7.09
C ASP A 84 -2.39 13.24 -6.17
N VAL A 85 -2.25 13.04 -4.85
CA VAL A 85 -2.40 14.08 -3.82
C VAL A 85 -1.06 14.52 -3.22
N GLY A 86 -0.04 14.61 -4.07
CA GLY A 86 1.30 15.05 -3.67
C GLY A 86 1.37 16.48 -3.14
N VAL A 87 2.49 16.79 -2.50
CA VAL A 87 2.73 18.08 -1.83
C VAL A 87 2.55 19.28 -2.77
N ALA A 88 2.99 19.16 -4.03
CA ALA A 88 2.81 20.20 -5.05
C ALA A 88 1.32 20.52 -5.35
N GLY A 89 0.43 19.57 -5.06
CA GLY A 89 -1.01 19.66 -5.26
C GLY A 89 -1.81 19.43 -3.98
N ILE A 90 -1.27 19.79 -2.79
CA ILE A 90 -1.86 19.40 -1.50
C ILE A 90 -3.32 19.84 -1.30
N HIS A 91 -3.77 20.87 -2.04
CA HIS A 91 -5.17 21.28 -2.07
C HIS A 91 -6.13 20.17 -2.55
N ARG A 92 -5.63 19.16 -3.29
CA ARG A 92 -6.39 17.98 -3.70
C ARG A 92 -6.64 16.98 -2.56
N LEU A 93 -5.88 17.08 -1.46
CA LEU A 93 -6.11 16.28 -0.24
C LEU A 93 -7.31 16.81 0.56
N LEU A 94 -7.49 18.14 0.59
CA LEU A 94 -8.44 18.82 1.48
C LEU A 94 -9.90 18.32 1.36
N PRO A 95 -10.45 18.07 0.15
CA PRO A 95 -11.82 17.59 0.01
C PRO A 95 -12.05 16.20 0.63
N ASN A 96 -11.01 15.39 0.73
CA ASN A 96 -11.09 14.00 1.20
C ASN A 96 -10.68 13.86 2.68
N LEU A 97 -10.41 14.96 3.38
CA LEU A 97 -9.96 14.91 4.77
C LEU A 97 -10.97 14.28 5.73
N GLN A 98 -12.26 14.43 5.45
CA GLN A 98 -13.29 13.80 6.29
C GLN A 98 -13.24 12.28 6.13
N GLU A 99 -13.17 11.81 4.91
CA GLU A 99 -13.09 10.41 4.55
C GLU A 99 -11.84 9.74 5.14
N LEU A 100 -10.66 10.38 5.02
CA LEU A 100 -9.43 9.90 5.67
C LEU A 100 -9.49 9.85 7.21
N ARG A 101 -10.37 10.63 7.84
CA ARG A 101 -10.59 10.60 9.30
C ARG A 101 -11.58 9.53 9.72
N GLU A 102 -12.42 9.08 8.79
CA GLU A 102 -13.43 8.05 9.01
C GLU A 102 -12.85 6.64 8.75
N SER A 103 -11.75 6.53 7.99
CA SER A 103 -10.98 5.28 7.87
C SER A 103 -10.38 4.83 9.21
N ASP A 104 -10.22 3.53 9.40
CA ASP A 104 -9.57 2.92 10.57
C ASP A 104 -8.04 3.02 10.48
N VAL A 105 -7.48 2.93 9.28
CA VAL A 105 -6.06 3.14 8.99
C VAL A 105 -5.87 3.82 7.64
N VAL A 106 -4.86 4.69 7.52
CA VAL A 106 -4.46 5.30 6.24
C VAL A 106 -3.07 4.83 5.83
N ILE A 107 -2.92 4.28 4.63
CA ILE A 107 -1.62 3.96 4.04
C ILE A 107 -1.26 5.05 3.03
N VAL A 108 -0.05 5.60 3.12
CA VAL A 108 0.42 6.67 2.23
C VAL A 108 1.72 6.27 1.54
N ALA A 109 1.70 6.15 0.22
CA ALA A 109 2.88 5.88 -0.61
C ALA A 109 3.41 7.18 -1.25
N ALA A 110 4.70 7.49 -1.04
CA ALA A 110 5.32 8.69 -1.60
C ALA A 110 6.85 8.57 -1.74
N GLY A 111 7.40 8.95 -2.90
CA GLY A 111 8.83 8.73 -3.20
C GLY A 111 9.79 9.92 -3.28
N MET A 112 9.36 11.14 -3.61
CA MET A 112 10.31 12.25 -3.82
C MET A 112 10.94 12.77 -2.50
N ASP A 113 10.27 13.72 -1.86
CA ASP A 113 10.67 14.24 -0.54
C ASP A 113 10.13 13.39 0.61
N GLY A 114 9.15 12.51 0.37
CA GLY A 114 8.55 11.64 1.39
C GLY A 114 7.75 12.38 2.47
N THR A 115 7.36 13.63 2.25
CA THR A 115 6.72 14.47 3.28
C THR A 115 5.23 14.15 3.46
N LEU A 116 4.57 13.64 2.41
CA LEU A 116 3.11 13.44 2.40
C LEU A 116 2.58 12.60 3.59
N PRO A 117 3.17 11.44 3.98
CA PRO A 117 2.67 10.68 5.12
C PRO A 117 2.70 11.47 6.43
N GLY A 118 3.74 12.28 6.64
CA GLY A 118 3.84 13.15 7.82
C GLY A 118 2.78 14.25 7.82
N ILE A 119 2.47 14.83 6.66
CA ILE A 119 1.39 15.82 6.52
C ILE A 119 0.04 15.17 6.80
N VAL A 120 -0.26 14.04 6.17
CA VAL A 120 -1.53 13.30 6.36
C VAL A 120 -1.71 12.96 7.84
N SER A 121 -0.69 12.35 8.47
CA SER A 121 -0.69 12.02 9.90
C SER A 121 -0.89 13.23 10.81
N GLY A 122 -0.40 14.42 10.44
CA GLY A 122 -0.64 15.65 11.19
C GLY A 122 -2.04 16.25 11.04
N MET A 123 -2.82 15.81 10.05
CA MET A 123 -4.14 16.37 9.73
C MET A 123 -5.31 15.50 10.20
N ILE A 124 -5.04 14.25 10.57
CA ILE A 124 -6.02 13.24 10.99
C ILE A 124 -5.65 12.65 12.36
N GLY A 125 -6.61 12.02 13.02
CA GLY A 125 -6.38 11.29 14.28
C GLY A 125 -6.14 9.79 14.09
N THR A 126 -6.34 9.29 12.87
CA THR A 126 -6.22 7.89 12.46
C THR A 126 -4.75 7.46 12.31
N PRO A 127 -4.38 6.22 12.67
CA PRO A 127 -3.05 5.67 12.39
C PRO A 127 -2.67 5.77 10.91
N VAL A 128 -1.41 6.13 10.64
CA VAL A 128 -0.87 6.25 9.29
C VAL A 128 0.31 5.29 9.08
N VAL A 129 0.32 4.58 7.96
CA VAL A 129 1.45 3.75 7.51
C VAL A 129 2.08 4.37 6.27
N GLY A 130 3.29 4.90 6.41
CA GLY A 130 4.07 5.45 5.31
C GLY A 130 4.84 4.36 4.56
N ILE A 131 4.67 4.32 3.23
CA ILE A 131 5.49 3.52 2.33
C ILE A 131 6.41 4.47 1.54
N PRO A 132 7.71 4.52 1.86
CA PRO A 132 8.65 5.22 1.00
C PRO A 132 8.75 4.45 -0.31
N THR A 133 8.56 5.11 -1.44
CA THR A 133 8.70 4.47 -2.74
C THR A 133 10.07 4.83 -3.34
N SER A 134 10.61 3.97 -4.19
CA SER A 134 11.89 4.21 -4.86
C SER A 134 11.80 5.18 -6.04
N VAL A 135 10.61 5.72 -6.32
CA VAL A 135 10.41 6.66 -7.42
C VAL A 135 11.05 8.01 -7.14
N GLY A 136 11.27 8.77 -8.21
CA GLY A 136 11.88 10.08 -8.15
C GLY A 136 13.26 10.13 -8.79
N TYR A 137 13.87 11.31 -8.77
CA TYR A 137 15.13 11.59 -9.47
C TYR A 137 16.06 12.45 -8.62
N GLY A 138 17.31 12.58 -9.06
CA GLY A 138 18.31 13.41 -8.38
C GLY A 138 18.63 12.90 -6.98
N THR A 139 18.26 13.66 -5.95
CA THR A 139 18.56 13.35 -4.55
C THR A 139 17.62 12.31 -3.93
N ALA A 140 16.63 11.80 -4.68
CA ALA A 140 15.72 10.76 -4.18
C ALA A 140 16.44 9.47 -3.76
N ARG A 141 17.54 9.13 -4.48
CA ARG A 141 18.45 8.00 -4.20
C ARG A 141 17.69 6.69 -3.91
N GLU A 142 16.83 6.28 -4.85
CA GLU A 142 16.06 5.01 -4.76
C GLU A 142 15.21 4.94 -3.49
N GLY A 143 14.53 6.03 -3.13
CA GLY A 143 13.61 6.11 -1.98
C GLY A 143 14.29 6.36 -0.64
N ARG A 144 15.62 6.50 -0.58
CA ARG A 144 16.33 6.77 0.68
C ARG A 144 15.98 8.13 1.27
N SER A 145 15.83 9.17 0.44
CA SER A 145 15.40 10.47 0.94
C SER A 145 14.01 10.39 1.55
N ALA A 146 13.08 9.70 0.87
CA ALA A 146 11.72 9.53 1.37
C ALA A 146 11.69 8.75 2.68
N LEU A 147 12.43 7.65 2.77
CA LEU A 147 12.56 6.87 4.00
C LEU A 147 13.10 7.72 5.16
N GLU A 148 14.20 8.44 4.94
CA GLU A 148 14.81 9.30 5.95
C GLU A 148 13.86 10.45 6.36
N THR A 149 13.15 11.07 5.43
CA THR A 149 12.14 12.10 5.75
C THR A 149 11.01 11.52 6.59
N MET A 150 10.45 10.38 6.19
CA MET A 150 9.35 9.74 6.93
C MET A 150 9.76 9.36 8.35
N LEU A 151 10.96 8.79 8.53
CA LEU A 151 11.50 8.42 9.85
C LEU A 151 11.84 9.64 10.72
N ASN A 152 12.24 10.76 10.11
CA ASN A 152 12.51 12.01 10.83
C ASN A 152 11.25 12.84 11.13
N SER A 153 10.08 12.39 10.65
CA SER A 153 8.82 13.10 10.88
C SER A 153 8.50 13.19 12.38
N CYS A 154 8.08 14.37 12.82
CA CYS A 154 7.57 14.59 14.18
C CYS A 154 6.07 14.26 14.30
N ALA A 155 5.41 13.85 13.21
CA ALA A 155 3.99 13.53 13.22
C ALA A 155 3.72 12.30 14.09
N THR A 156 2.77 12.42 15.01
CA THR A 156 2.35 11.32 15.88
C THR A 156 1.41 10.39 15.15
N GLY A 157 1.58 9.07 15.33
CA GLY A 157 0.71 8.07 14.69
C GLY A 157 1.19 7.61 13.31
N LEU A 158 2.38 8.03 12.87
CA LEU A 158 3.02 7.54 11.65
C LEU A 158 3.94 6.33 11.95
N ALA A 159 3.64 5.19 11.36
CA ALA A 159 4.54 4.04 11.23
C ALA A 159 5.14 4.02 9.82
N VAL A 160 6.38 3.55 9.66
CA VAL A 160 7.07 3.54 8.36
C VAL A 160 7.56 2.13 8.04
N VAL A 161 7.25 1.63 6.84
CA VAL A 161 7.74 0.35 6.35
C VAL A 161 8.98 0.52 5.46
N ASN A 162 9.55 -0.60 5.02
CA ASN A 162 10.65 -0.59 4.06
C ASN A 162 10.25 0.03 2.72
N ILE A 163 11.27 0.44 1.96
CA ILE A 163 11.11 1.00 0.61
C ILE A 163 10.43 -0.03 -0.30
N ASP A 164 9.42 0.42 -1.05
CA ASP A 164 8.62 -0.40 -1.99
C ASP A 164 8.02 -1.66 -1.36
N ASN A 165 7.53 -1.54 -0.12
CA ASN A 165 6.97 -2.65 0.63
C ASN A 165 5.46 -2.45 0.89
N GLY A 166 4.66 -2.40 -0.18
CA GLY A 166 3.21 -2.29 -0.09
C GLY A 166 2.58 -3.49 0.59
N TYR A 167 3.06 -4.70 0.27
CA TYR A 167 2.65 -5.93 0.97
C TYR A 167 2.91 -5.86 2.48
N GLY A 168 4.10 -5.39 2.89
CA GLY A 168 4.44 -5.26 4.30
C GLY A 168 3.59 -4.24 5.04
N ALA A 169 3.20 -3.15 4.37
CA ALA A 169 2.24 -2.20 4.93
C ALA A 169 0.86 -2.84 5.11
N ALA A 170 0.34 -3.52 4.10
CA ALA A 170 -0.93 -4.23 4.17
C ALA A 170 -0.93 -5.31 5.27
N ALA A 171 0.14 -6.10 5.39
CA ALA A 171 0.28 -7.09 6.45
C ALA A 171 0.30 -6.45 7.84
N PHE A 172 0.96 -5.31 8.00
CA PHE A 172 0.96 -4.56 9.25
C PHE A 172 -0.44 -4.04 9.59
N VAL A 173 -1.16 -3.48 8.62
CA VAL A 173 -2.55 -3.02 8.80
C VAL A 173 -3.49 -4.17 9.16
N HIS A 174 -3.40 -5.31 8.46
CA HIS A 174 -4.16 -6.51 8.82
C HIS A 174 -3.92 -6.92 10.27
N HIS A 175 -2.68 -6.86 10.75
CA HIS A 175 -2.37 -7.17 12.14
C HIS A 175 -2.89 -6.15 13.16
N ILE A 176 -3.11 -4.91 12.75
CA ILE A 176 -3.77 -3.90 13.60
C ILE A 176 -5.27 -4.21 13.69
N LEU A 177 -5.93 -4.44 12.56
CA LEU A 177 -7.39 -4.49 12.47
C LEU A 177 -8.01 -5.84 12.81
N LYS A 178 -7.29 -6.95 12.61
CA LYS A 178 -7.86 -8.31 12.78
C LYS A 178 -8.24 -8.68 14.23
N ASP A 179 -7.74 -7.92 15.21
CA ASP A 179 -7.87 -8.21 16.65
C ASP A 179 -8.85 -7.24 17.35
N ASP A 180 -9.46 -6.30 16.61
CA ASP A 180 -10.56 -5.42 17.05
C ASP A 180 -11.92 -6.06 16.76
#